data_AF-B1MAE7-F1
#
_entry.id   AF-B1MAE7-F1
#
_cell.length_a   1.000
_cell.length_b   1.000
_cell.length_c   1.000
_cell.angle_alpha   90.00
_cell.angle_beta   90.00
_cell.angle_gamma   90.00
#
_symmetry.space_group_name_H-M   'P 1'
#
loop_
_entity.id
_entity.type
_entity.pdbx_description
1 polymer ?
#
loop_
_entity_poly.entity_id
_entity_poly.type
_entity_poly.pdbx_seq_one_letter_code
_entity_poly.pdbx_strand_id
1 'polypeptide(L)'
;MTTPEGADGAAWRVELERWHAELANTIYQASLWAREFHVRTGDRLRGDSSAPPSYPLLGYAERLETIGATLKMVCANASLNPPIPRWDRATLSAPSPIRVPGRDPDWRDADYFEGGRYLLLIRPSAPTSDIVTAQQHWRTALGFAAPSVLESHLGIPQLAVYAEQAQGLFDIAHDTIRAAFRDSVAATYGRIWATWPTSEDSERPLLMWLRELAQFGCPVDECEAVLRDIEAVDPQAVARCREAGAWWRLDAG
;
A
#
# COMPACT_ATOMS: atom_id res chain seq x y z
N MET A 1 16.57 19.67 36.62
CA MET A 1 15.26 19.21 36.14
C MET A 1 15.17 17.74 36.42
N THR A 2 14.34 17.36 37.38
CA THR A 2 14.08 16.00 37.80
C THR A 2 13.05 15.37 36.86
N THR A 3 13.46 14.36 36.10
CA THR A 3 12.54 13.47 35.36
C THR A 3 11.68 12.70 36.37
N PRO A 4 10.35 12.62 36.19
CA PRO A 4 9.52 11.84 37.09
C PRO A 4 9.79 10.35 36.90
N GLU A 5 10.24 9.70 37.97
CA GLU A 5 10.45 8.26 38.04
C GLU A 5 9.11 7.51 37.90
N GLY A 6 9.07 6.53 36.99
CA GLY A 6 8.18 5.37 37.09
C GLY A 6 7.01 5.25 36.12
N ALA A 7 6.56 6.33 35.46
CA ALA A 7 5.38 6.28 34.57
C ALA A 7 5.72 6.21 33.07
N ASP A 8 6.86 6.74 32.64
CA ASP A 8 7.21 6.85 31.21
C ASP A 8 7.80 5.56 30.60
N GLY A 9 8.36 4.66 31.43
CA GLY A 9 9.11 3.49 30.95
C GLY A 9 8.26 2.39 30.30
N ALA A 10 6.93 2.41 30.46
CA ALA A 10 6.02 1.44 29.84
C ALA A 10 5.13 2.07 28.75
N ALA A 11 4.89 3.38 28.81
CA ALA A 11 4.02 4.08 27.86
C ALA A 11 4.58 4.02 26.43
N TRP A 12 5.89 4.20 26.25
CA TRP A 12 6.53 4.09 24.93
C TRP A 12 6.36 2.68 24.33
N ARG A 13 6.38 1.64 25.16
CA ARG A 13 6.26 0.25 24.70
C ARG A 13 4.87 -0.05 24.19
N VAL A 14 3.84 0.42 24.91
CA VAL A 14 2.45 0.29 24.48
C VAL A 14 2.24 1.01 23.14
N GLU A 15 2.81 2.21 22.99
CA GLU A 15 2.75 2.95 21.73
C GLU A 15 3.49 2.23 20.60
N LEU A 16 4.69 1.68 20.88
CA LEU A 16 5.46 0.90 19.91
C LEU A 16 4.69 -0.34 19.43
N GLU A 17 4.16 -1.12 20.37
CA GLU A 17 3.36 -2.31 20.11
C GLU A 17 2.11 -1.98 19.31
N ARG A 18 1.43 -0.88 19.66
CA ARG A 18 0.25 -0.38 18.93
C ARG A 18 0.59 -0.03 17.49
N TRP A 19 1.61 0.79 17.25
CA TRP A 19 1.95 1.23 15.89
C TRP A 19 2.53 0.10 15.04
N HIS A 20 3.26 -0.84 15.65
CA HIS A 20 3.64 -2.07 14.97
C HIS A 20 2.41 -2.89 14.54
N ALA A 21 1.41 -3.06 15.43
CA ALA A 21 0.16 -3.74 15.10
C ALA A 21 -0.56 -3.09 13.91
N GLU A 22 -0.65 -1.76 13.90
CA GLU A 22 -1.29 -1.01 12.81
C GLU A 22 -0.58 -1.19 11.47
N LEU A 23 0.76 -1.13 11.44
CA LEU A 23 1.55 -1.36 10.24
C LEU A 23 1.44 -2.81 9.75
N ALA A 24 1.58 -3.78 10.66
CA ALA A 24 1.46 -5.21 10.33
C ALA A 24 0.05 -5.56 9.82
N ASN A 25 -1.00 -4.96 10.41
CA ASN A 25 -2.36 -5.12 9.93
C ASN A 25 -2.54 -4.51 8.53
N THR A 26 -1.98 -3.32 8.28
CA THR A 26 -2.01 -2.69 6.94
C THR A 26 -1.44 -3.62 5.88
N ILE A 27 -0.29 -4.26 6.16
CA ILE A 27 0.36 -5.21 5.25
C ILE A 27 -0.53 -6.44 5.01
N TYR A 28 -1.14 -6.98 6.06
CA TYR A 28 -2.04 -8.12 5.95
C TYR A 28 -3.30 -7.79 5.12
N GLN A 29 -3.93 -6.66 5.36
CA GLN A 29 -5.12 -6.25 4.60
C GLN A 29 -4.76 -5.96 3.13
N ALA A 30 -3.58 -5.37 2.88
CA ALA A 30 -3.07 -5.19 1.53
C ALA A 30 -2.78 -6.53 0.82
N SER A 31 -2.32 -7.56 1.52
CA SER A 31 -2.11 -8.88 0.91
C SER A 31 -3.43 -9.53 0.50
N LEU A 32 -4.47 -9.40 1.34
CA LEU A 32 -5.83 -9.82 0.99
C LEU A 32 -6.32 -9.05 -0.23
N TRP A 33 -6.28 -7.72 -0.21
CA TRP A 33 -6.64 -6.89 -1.36
C TRP A 33 -5.97 -7.33 -2.66
N ALA A 34 -4.65 -7.53 -2.66
CA ALA A 34 -3.91 -7.95 -3.85
C ALA A 34 -4.34 -9.36 -4.33
N ARG A 35 -4.67 -10.28 -3.41
CA ARG A 35 -5.15 -11.62 -3.75
C ARG A 35 -6.57 -11.62 -4.33
N GLU A 36 -7.39 -10.66 -3.91
CA GLU A 36 -8.79 -10.52 -4.32
C GLU A 36 -8.95 -9.63 -5.56
N PHE A 37 -7.97 -8.77 -5.86
CA PHE A 37 -7.95 -7.93 -7.05
C PHE A 37 -7.87 -8.79 -8.31
N HIS A 38 -8.88 -8.65 -9.16
CA HIS A 38 -8.97 -9.40 -10.41
C HIS A 38 -9.57 -8.56 -11.52
N VAL A 39 -9.18 -8.91 -12.73
CA VAL A 39 -9.64 -8.23 -13.95
C VAL A 39 -10.14 -9.30 -14.91
N ARG A 40 -11.33 -9.11 -15.49
CA ARG A 40 -11.89 -10.07 -16.45
C ARG A 40 -11.04 -10.12 -17.73
N THR A 41 -10.48 -11.29 -18.03
CA THR A 41 -9.66 -11.56 -19.22
C THR A 41 -10.58 -11.91 -20.40
N GLY A 42 -11.21 -10.89 -21.00
CA GLY A 42 -12.05 -11.06 -22.18
C GLY A 42 -12.03 -9.82 -23.07
N ASP A 43 -11.77 -10.03 -24.35
CA ASP A 43 -11.84 -8.98 -25.37
C ASP A 43 -13.31 -8.57 -25.59
N ARG A 44 -13.60 -7.30 -25.29
CA ARG A 44 -14.67 -6.46 -25.86
C ARG A 44 -16.15 -6.87 -25.67
N LEU A 45 -16.90 -5.91 -25.12
CA LEU A 45 -18.18 -5.39 -25.65
C LEU A 45 -19.45 -6.28 -25.69
N ARG A 46 -19.43 -7.56 -25.36
CA ARG A 46 -20.67 -8.32 -25.11
C ARG A 46 -20.54 -9.13 -23.83
N GLY A 47 -21.62 -9.16 -23.05
CA GLY A 47 -21.76 -9.79 -21.73
C GLY A 47 -21.52 -11.31 -21.67
N ASP A 48 -20.42 -11.80 -22.24
CA ASP A 48 -19.90 -13.13 -21.96
C ASP A 48 -19.23 -13.10 -20.58
N SER A 49 -20.08 -13.29 -19.58
CA SER A 49 -19.71 -13.57 -18.19
C SER A 49 -18.87 -14.85 -18.00
N SER A 50 -18.51 -15.53 -19.11
CA SER A 50 -17.72 -16.75 -19.17
C SER A 50 -16.20 -16.53 -19.24
N ALA A 51 -15.73 -15.30 -19.51
CA ALA A 51 -14.31 -14.99 -19.56
C ALA A 51 -13.67 -15.18 -18.16
N PRO A 52 -12.59 -15.98 -18.02
CA PRO A 52 -11.98 -16.23 -16.73
C PRO A 52 -11.40 -14.93 -16.16
N PRO A 53 -11.42 -14.74 -14.83
CA PRO A 53 -10.71 -13.65 -14.18
C PRO A 53 -9.18 -13.87 -14.21
N SER A 54 -8.43 -12.79 -14.44
CA SER A 54 -6.98 -12.71 -14.24
C SER A 54 -6.68 -12.06 -12.89
N TYR A 55 -5.61 -12.50 -12.22
CA TYR A 55 -5.19 -12.03 -10.88
C TYR A 55 -3.80 -11.38 -10.98
N PRO A 56 -3.71 -10.16 -11.53
CA PRO A 56 -2.41 -9.56 -11.85
C PRO A 56 -1.55 -9.29 -10.62
N LEU A 57 -2.13 -9.25 -9.42
CA LEU A 57 -1.42 -8.88 -8.19
C LEU A 57 -1.05 -10.07 -7.29
N LEU A 58 -1.27 -11.31 -7.74
CA LEU A 58 -1.07 -12.51 -6.90
C LEU A 58 0.36 -12.62 -6.35
N GLY A 59 1.38 -12.32 -7.17
CA GLY A 59 2.78 -12.34 -6.73
C GLY A 59 3.10 -11.29 -5.66
N TYR A 60 2.43 -10.13 -5.68
CA TYR A 60 2.55 -9.13 -4.63
C TYR A 60 1.89 -9.60 -3.33
N ALA A 61 0.73 -10.25 -3.42
CA ALA A 61 0.05 -10.82 -2.25
C ALA A 61 0.93 -11.83 -1.50
N GLU A 62 1.54 -12.77 -2.22
CA GLU A 62 2.44 -13.79 -1.64
C GLU A 62 3.67 -13.15 -0.98
N ARG A 63 4.21 -12.10 -1.59
CA ARG A 63 5.33 -11.34 -1.03
C ARG A 63 4.91 -10.63 0.27
N LEU A 64 3.75 -9.97 0.29
CA LEU A 64 3.24 -9.28 1.47
C LEU A 64 2.91 -10.25 2.62
N GLU A 65 2.37 -11.43 2.32
CA GLU A 65 2.15 -12.50 3.31
C GLU A 65 3.46 -12.96 3.94
N THR A 66 4.51 -13.12 3.12
CA THR A 66 5.85 -13.50 3.60
C THR A 66 6.45 -12.43 4.52
N ILE A 67 6.32 -11.15 4.15
CA ILE A 67 6.73 -10.02 4.99
C ILE A 67 5.95 -10.04 6.31
N GLY A 68 4.63 -10.20 6.27
CA GLY A 68 3.78 -10.26 7.45
C GLY A 68 4.13 -11.41 8.40
N ALA A 69 4.44 -12.60 7.86
CA ALA A 69 4.93 -13.73 8.65
C ALA A 69 6.30 -13.42 9.29
N THR A 70 7.19 -12.75 8.57
CA THR A 70 8.51 -12.35 9.08
C THR A 70 8.39 -11.31 10.19
N LEU A 71 7.52 -10.30 10.04
CA LEU A 71 7.24 -9.30 11.06
C LEU A 71 6.74 -9.91 12.37
N LYS A 72 5.89 -10.95 12.30
CA LYS A 72 5.44 -11.69 13.49
C LYS A 72 6.62 -12.33 14.25
N MET A 73 7.56 -12.94 13.52
CA MET A 73 8.77 -13.51 14.13
C MET A 73 9.67 -12.44 14.75
N VAL A 74 9.91 -11.33 14.03
CA VAL A 74 10.71 -10.19 14.52
C VAL A 74 10.10 -9.60 15.80
N CYS A 75 8.78 -9.43 15.82
CA CYS A 75 8.05 -8.95 16.99
C CYS A 75 8.15 -9.91 18.18
N ALA A 76 7.97 -11.21 17.96
CA ALA A 76 8.08 -12.23 19.01
C ALA A 76 9.50 -12.31 19.60
N ASN A 77 10.53 -12.22 18.75
CA ASN A 77 11.93 -12.22 19.20
C ASN A 77 12.26 -11.01 20.08
N ALA A 78 11.61 -9.87 19.84
CA ALA A 78 11.71 -8.67 20.67
C ALA A 78 10.82 -8.72 21.93
N SER A 79 10.13 -9.83 22.16
CA SER A 79 9.15 -10.01 23.26
C SER A 79 8.04 -8.95 23.26
N LEU A 80 7.74 -8.34 22.11
CA LEU A 80 6.67 -7.37 21.97
C LEU A 80 5.32 -8.09 21.84
N ASN A 81 4.29 -7.53 22.46
CA ASN A 81 2.93 -8.07 22.42
C ASN A 81 1.97 -7.05 21.77
N PRO A 82 1.92 -6.98 20.43
CA PRO A 82 1.04 -6.05 19.73
C PRO A 82 -0.42 -6.30 20.12
N PRO A 83 -1.20 -5.24 20.39
CA PRO A 83 -2.63 -5.39 20.63
C PRO A 83 -3.34 -5.91 19.37
N ILE A 84 -4.59 -6.38 19.56
CA ILE A 84 -5.45 -6.74 18.44
C ILE A 84 -5.66 -5.50 17.54
N PRO A 85 -5.55 -5.63 16.21
CA PRO A 85 -5.78 -4.52 15.29
C PRO A 85 -7.17 -3.90 15.46
N ARG A 86 -7.26 -2.58 15.29
CA ARG A 86 -8.49 -1.82 15.52
C ARG A 86 -9.43 -1.78 14.32
N TRP A 87 -8.95 -2.21 13.16
CA TRP A 87 -9.67 -2.14 11.90
C TRP A 87 -9.32 -3.33 11.02
N ASP A 88 -10.22 -3.63 10.10
CA ASP A 88 -10.01 -4.55 8.99
C ASP A 88 -10.62 -3.98 7.71
N ARG A 89 -10.45 -4.71 6.61
CA ARG A 89 -11.02 -4.35 5.32
C ARG A 89 -12.56 -4.18 5.33
N ALA A 90 -13.29 -4.82 6.25
CA ALA A 90 -14.73 -4.65 6.42
C ALA A 90 -15.12 -3.30 7.03
N THR A 91 -14.25 -2.75 7.87
CA THR A 91 -14.47 -1.44 8.52
C THR A 91 -14.05 -0.26 7.65
N LEU A 92 -13.06 -0.43 6.76
CA LEU A 92 -12.58 0.64 5.89
C LEU A 92 -13.52 0.94 4.72
N SER A 93 -14.15 -0.09 4.16
CA SER A 93 -15.07 -0.01 3.02
C SER A 93 -16.25 -0.92 3.31
N ALA A 94 -17.48 -0.54 2.95
CA ALA A 94 -18.64 -1.43 3.03
C ALA A 94 -18.70 -2.26 1.74
N PRO A 95 -18.09 -3.46 1.66
CA PRO A 95 -17.79 -4.10 0.39
C PRO A 95 -19.01 -4.92 -0.07
N SER A 96 -19.31 -4.89 -1.36
CA SER A 96 -20.33 -5.79 -1.93
C SER A 96 -19.74 -7.20 -2.06
N PRO A 97 -20.43 -8.26 -1.60
CA PRO A 97 -19.94 -9.63 -1.76
C PRO A 97 -19.94 -10.03 -3.25
N ILE A 98 -18.86 -10.67 -3.71
CA ILE A 98 -18.82 -11.24 -5.06
C ILE A 98 -19.06 -12.74 -4.97
N ARG A 99 -20.06 -13.23 -5.72
CA ARG A 99 -20.21 -14.66 -5.96
C ARG A 99 -19.35 -15.07 -7.13
N VAL A 100 -18.16 -15.60 -6.86
CA VAL A 100 -17.38 -16.34 -7.87
C VAL A 100 -17.61 -17.84 -7.68
N PRO A 101 -18.12 -18.57 -8.69
CA PRO A 101 -18.34 -20.01 -8.59
C PRO A 101 -17.05 -20.77 -8.22
N GLY A 102 -17.12 -21.63 -7.21
CA GLY A 102 -16.01 -22.53 -6.79
C GLY A 102 -14.99 -21.93 -5.82
N ARG A 103 -15.24 -20.74 -5.26
CA ARG A 103 -14.38 -20.09 -4.25
C ARG A 103 -15.15 -19.73 -2.98
N ASP A 104 -14.37 -19.38 -1.95
CA ASP A 104 -14.83 -19.01 -0.61
C ASP A 104 -15.95 -17.96 -0.64
N PRO A 105 -17.08 -18.18 0.08
CA PRO A 105 -18.17 -17.20 0.19
C PRO A 105 -17.78 -15.86 0.84
N ASP A 106 -16.63 -15.77 1.51
CA ASP A 106 -16.14 -14.54 2.14
C ASP A 106 -15.39 -13.59 1.19
N TRP A 107 -15.34 -13.90 -0.11
CA TRP A 107 -14.62 -13.12 -1.12
C TRP A 107 -15.29 -11.78 -1.45
N ARG A 108 -14.50 -10.70 -1.57
CA ARG A 108 -15.00 -9.33 -1.67
C ARG A 108 -14.46 -8.63 -2.91
N ASP A 109 -15.22 -7.69 -3.45
CA ASP A 109 -14.73 -6.84 -4.54
C ASP A 109 -13.52 -6.02 -4.08
N ALA A 110 -12.51 -5.92 -4.93
CA ALA A 110 -11.24 -5.25 -4.67
C ALA A 110 -10.92 -4.36 -5.87
N ASP A 111 -10.76 -3.06 -5.63
CA ASP A 111 -10.45 -2.08 -6.67
C ASP A 111 -9.11 -1.39 -6.42
N TYR A 112 -8.66 -0.60 -7.38
CA TYR A 112 -7.41 0.14 -7.26
C TYR A 112 -7.46 1.20 -6.15
N PHE A 113 -8.66 1.76 -5.87
CA PHE A 113 -8.83 2.84 -4.89
C PHE A 113 -8.56 2.33 -3.47
N GLU A 114 -9.00 1.11 -3.16
CA GLU A 114 -8.66 0.43 -1.93
C GLU A 114 -7.15 0.24 -1.76
N GLY A 115 -6.46 -0.19 -2.83
CA GLY A 115 -5.00 -0.30 -2.87
C GLY A 115 -4.29 1.01 -2.52
N GLY A 116 -4.79 2.12 -3.07
CA GLY A 116 -4.29 3.46 -2.78
C GLY A 116 -4.42 3.85 -1.30
N ARG A 117 -5.47 3.38 -0.61
CA ARG A 117 -5.62 3.63 0.84
C ARG A 117 -4.57 2.90 1.67
N TYR A 118 -4.22 1.66 1.32
CA TYR A 118 -3.14 0.95 2.02
C TYR A 118 -1.79 1.63 1.79
N LEU A 119 -1.54 2.13 0.58
CA LEU A 119 -0.33 2.91 0.28
C LEU A 119 -0.23 4.16 1.17
N LEU A 120 -1.35 4.87 1.39
CA LEU A 120 -1.39 6.02 2.29
C LEU A 120 -1.13 5.64 3.75
N LEU A 121 -1.71 4.53 4.22
CA LEU A 121 -1.60 4.07 5.62
C LEU A 121 -0.18 3.63 5.99
N ILE A 122 0.54 2.99 5.06
CA ILE A 122 1.90 2.49 5.29
C ILE A 122 3.01 3.46 4.89
N ARG A 123 2.67 4.65 4.38
CA ARG A 123 3.65 5.59 3.83
C ARG A 123 4.74 5.93 4.88
N PRO A 124 6.04 5.98 4.50
CA PRO A 124 7.13 6.27 5.44
C PRO A 124 7.12 7.69 6.02
N SER A 125 6.58 8.64 5.25
CA SER A 125 6.50 10.06 5.60
C SER A 125 5.34 10.73 4.86
N ALA A 126 4.68 11.69 5.50
CA ALA A 126 3.71 12.51 4.82
C ALA A 126 4.38 13.59 3.95
N PRO A 127 3.74 14.00 2.84
CA PRO A 127 4.22 15.12 2.02
C PRO A 127 4.08 16.48 2.72
N THR A 128 3.12 16.63 3.64
CA THR A 128 2.96 17.81 4.49
C THR A 128 3.39 17.51 5.92
N SER A 129 4.10 18.45 6.55
CA SER A 129 4.63 18.33 7.92
C SER A 129 3.59 18.07 9.00
N ASP A 130 2.31 18.34 8.69
CA ASP A 130 1.22 18.38 9.65
C ASP A 130 0.50 17.03 9.79
N ILE A 131 0.77 16.08 8.89
CA ILE A 131 0.19 14.73 8.93
C ILE A 131 1.29 13.75 9.33
N VAL A 132 1.11 13.06 10.46
CA VAL A 132 2.07 12.05 10.91
C VAL A 132 1.58 10.66 10.48
N THR A 133 2.41 9.93 9.76
CA THR A 133 2.14 8.56 9.30
C THR A 133 2.30 7.54 10.43
N ALA A 134 1.70 6.35 10.28
CA ALA A 134 1.87 5.26 11.24
C ALA A 134 3.35 4.85 11.40
N GLN A 135 4.14 4.89 10.33
CA GLN A 135 5.59 4.66 10.40
C GLN A 135 6.32 5.74 11.20
N GLN A 136 5.98 7.02 11.03
CA GLN A 136 6.58 8.11 11.82
C GLN A 136 6.22 7.99 13.31
N HIS A 137 4.99 7.63 13.63
CA HIS A 137 4.59 7.36 15.01
C HIS A 137 5.34 6.17 15.60
N TRP A 138 5.50 5.08 14.84
CA TRP A 138 6.29 3.92 15.25
C TRP A 138 7.76 4.29 15.51
N ARG A 139 8.41 5.05 14.61
CA ARG A 139 9.79 5.55 14.78
C ARG A 139 9.92 6.49 15.99
N THR A 140 8.91 7.33 16.23
CA THR A 140 8.86 8.21 17.39
C THR A 140 8.78 7.40 18.69
N ALA A 141 7.92 6.38 18.74
CA ALA A 141 7.82 5.48 19.89
C ALA A 141 9.14 4.71 20.13
N LEU A 142 9.83 4.28 19.07
CA LEU A 142 11.19 3.73 19.17
C LEU A 142 12.20 4.73 19.74
N GLY A 143 12.11 6.02 19.38
CA GLY A 143 13.01 7.04 19.91
C GLY A 143 12.89 7.27 21.43
N PHE A 144 11.72 6.96 22.00
CA PHE A 144 11.49 6.99 23.44
C PHE A 144 11.82 5.68 24.15
N ALA A 145 12.16 4.64 23.39
CA ALA A 145 12.39 3.32 23.94
C ALA A 145 13.74 3.24 24.66
N ALA A 146 13.71 2.80 25.92
CA ALA A 146 14.91 2.46 26.67
C ALA A 146 15.24 0.97 26.43
N PRO A 147 16.53 0.61 26.24
CA PRO A 147 16.94 -0.80 26.15
C PRO A 147 16.38 -1.60 27.32
N SER A 148 15.89 -2.81 27.06
CA SER A 148 15.29 -3.59 28.13
C SER A 148 16.33 -4.00 29.19
N VAL A 149 15.88 -4.26 30.43
CA VAL A 149 16.75 -4.78 31.50
C VAL A 149 17.43 -6.10 31.09
N LEU A 150 16.75 -6.91 30.25
CA LEU A 150 17.30 -8.15 29.70
C LEU A 150 18.40 -7.88 28.65
N GLU A 151 18.23 -6.90 27.78
CA GLU A 151 19.27 -6.47 26.81
C GLU A 151 20.52 -5.97 27.54
N SER A 152 20.30 -5.20 28.63
CA SER A 152 21.35 -4.70 29.50
C SER A 152 22.13 -5.84 30.19
N HIS A 153 21.44 -6.94 30.52
CA HIS A 153 22.03 -8.08 31.23
C HIS A 153 22.71 -9.10 30.30
N LEU A 154 22.17 -9.28 29.09
CA LEU A 154 22.67 -10.26 28.10
C LEU A 154 23.62 -9.64 27.07
N GLY A 155 23.71 -8.30 26.99
CA GLY A 155 24.53 -7.58 26.02
C GLY A 155 24.05 -7.69 24.57
N ILE A 156 22.81 -8.13 24.35
CA ILE A 156 22.21 -8.29 23.01
C ILE A 156 21.25 -7.11 22.80
N PRO A 157 21.44 -6.26 21.77
CA PRO A 157 20.59 -5.09 21.55
C PRO A 157 19.28 -5.49 20.83
N GLN A 158 18.41 -6.26 21.51
CA GLN A 158 17.20 -6.84 20.90
C GLN A 158 16.28 -5.77 20.28
N LEU A 159 16.08 -4.64 20.95
CA LEU A 159 15.29 -3.52 20.45
C LEU A 159 15.92 -2.87 19.21
N ALA A 160 17.24 -2.74 19.13
CA ALA A 160 17.91 -2.17 17.96
C ALA A 160 17.82 -3.12 16.76
N VAL A 161 18.05 -4.42 16.98
CA VAL A 161 17.88 -5.46 15.96
C VAL A 161 16.44 -5.51 15.46
N TYR A 162 15.46 -5.43 16.37
CA TYR A 162 14.05 -5.30 16.04
C TYR A 162 13.78 -4.07 15.18
N ALA A 163 14.27 -2.91 15.59
CA ALA A 163 14.03 -1.65 14.89
C ALA A 163 14.58 -1.69 13.46
N GLU A 164 15.80 -2.18 13.28
CA GLU A 164 16.42 -2.33 11.97
C GLU A 164 15.63 -3.29 11.07
N GLN A 165 15.31 -4.49 11.58
CA GLN A 165 14.59 -5.51 10.81
C GLN A 165 13.17 -5.09 10.48
N ALA A 166 12.44 -4.52 11.45
CA ALA A 166 11.07 -4.07 11.24
C ALA A 166 11.00 -2.89 10.27
N GLN A 167 11.88 -1.89 10.39
CA GLN A 167 11.94 -0.77 9.45
C GLN A 167 12.19 -1.28 8.02
N GLY A 168 13.19 -2.14 7.82
CA GLY A 168 13.47 -2.71 6.50
C GLY A 168 12.28 -3.47 5.91
N LEU A 169 11.54 -4.22 6.73
CA LEU A 169 10.32 -4.92 6.29
C LEU A 169 9.18 -3.94 5.96
N PHE A 170 9.01 -2.87 6.72
CA PHE A 170 8.00 -1.84 6.43
C PHE A 170 8.30 -1.08 5.14
N ASP A 171 9.57 -0.77 4.87
CA ASP A 171 9.99 -0.13 3.63
C ASP A 171 9.77 -1.04 2.42
N ILE A 172 10.17 -2.31 2.50
CA ILE A 172 9.92 -3.30 1.45
C ILE A 172 8.42 -3.49 1.23
N ALA A 173 7.61 -3.50 2.29
CA ALA A 173 6.17 -3.62 2.19
C ALA A 173 5.54 -2.41 1.51
N HIS A 174 5.95 -1.19 1.87
CA HIS A 174 5.51 0.03 1.22
C HIS A 174 5.79 -0.01 -0.28
N ASP A 175 7.01 -0.37 -0.69
CA ASP A 175 7.38 -0.42 -2.11
C ASP A 175 6.61 -1.52 -2.86
N THR A 176 6.36 -2.65 -2.19
CA THR A 176 5.54 -3.74 -2.74
C THR A 176 4.09 -3.31 -2.94
N ILE A 177 3.50 -2.60 -1.97
CA ILE A 177 2.13 -2.07 -2.06
C ILE A 177 2.06 -0.99 -3.14
N ARG A 178 3.06 -0.12 -3.26
CA ARG A 178 3.14 0.90 -4.29
C ARG A 178 3.20 0.31 -5.70
N ALA A 179 4.02 -0.73 -5.90
CA ALA A 179 4.09 -1.45 -7.17
C ALA A 179 2.75 -2.13 -7.50
N ALA A 180 2.16 -2.85 -6.53
CA ALA A 180 0.85 -3.49 -6.70
C ALA A 180 -0.24 -2.47 -7.03
N PHE A 181 -0.24 -1.31 -6.36
CA PHE A 181 -1.18 -0.23 -6.62
C PHE A 181 -1.03 0.29 -8.06
N ARG A 182 0.19 0.58 -8.51
CA ARG A 182 0.44 1.01 -9.90
C ARG A 182 -0.10 0.01 -10.91
N ASP A 183 0.16 -1.27 -10.71
CA ASP A 183 -0.30 -2.34 -11.60
C ASP A 183 -1.83 -2.48 -11.57
N SER A 184 -2.47 -2.24 -10.42
CA SER A 184 -3.93 -2.24 -10.29
C SER A 184 -4.58 -1.07 -11.05
N VAL A 185 -3.98 0.13 -10.98
CA VAL A 185 -4.41 1.31 -11.72
C VAL A 185 -4.19 1.08 -13.21
N ALA A 186 -3.05 0.51 -13.60
CA ALA A 186 -2.74 0.17 -14.99
C ALA A 186 -3.72 -0.85 -15.57
N ALA A 187 -4.05 -1.90 -14.83
CA ALA A 187 -5.01 -2.90 -15.26
C ALA A 187 -6.44 -2.32 -15.39
N THR A 188 -6.75 -1.27 -14.63
CA THR A 188 -8.03 -0.56 -14.70
C THR A 188 -8.06 0.43 -15.86
N TYR A 189 -7.19 1.44 -15.84
CA TYR A 189 -7.19 2.53 -16.81
C TYR A 189 -6.58 2.17 -18.14
N GLY A 190 -5.61 1.26 -18.19
CA GLY A 190 -5.06 0.75 -19.45
C GLY A 190 -6.13 0.04 -20.28
N ARG A 191 -7.07 -0.67 -19.63
CA ARG A 191 -8.25 -1.25 -20.31
C ARG A 191 -9.20 -0.18 -20.80
N ILE A 192 -9.48 0.84 -19.99
CA ILE A 192 -10.34 1.97 -20.39
C ILE A 192 -9.74 2.67 -21.60
N TRP A 193 -8.43 2.95 -21.56
CA TRP A 193 -7.69 3.57 -22.66
C TRP A 193 -7.71 2.70 -23.93
N ALA A 194 -7.39 1.42 -23.82
CA ALA A 194 -7.36 0.50 -24.97
C ALA A 194 -8.74 0.25 -25.62
N THR A 195 -9.83 0.54 -24.89
CA THR A 195 -11.20 0.39 -25.38
C THR A 195 -11.88 1.74 -25.65
N TRP A 196 -11.14 2.83 -25.57
CA TRP A 196 -11.69 4.17 -25.71
C TRP A 196 -12.26 4.38 -27.12
N PRO A 197 -13.51 4.86 -27.26
CA PRO A 197 -14.23 4.81 -28.53
C PRO A 197 -13.71 5.81 -29.58
N THR A 198 -13.04 6.88 -29.17
CA THR A 198 -12.52 7.93 -30.06
C THR A 198 -11.03 8.14 -29.86
N SER A 199 -10.24 7.96 -30.92
CA SER A 199 -8.79 8.22 -30.88
C SER A 199 -8.45 9.71 -30.71
N GLU A 200 -9.41 10.60 -30.97
CA GLU A 200 -9.25 12.05 -30.81
C GLU A 200 -9.29 12.51 -29.35
N ASP A 201 -9.93 11.74 -28.45
CA ASP A 201 -10.02 12.03 -27.00
C ASP A 201 -9.28 10.99 -26.14
N SER A 202 -8.39 10.18 -26.73
CA SER A 202 -7.69 9.10 -26.02
C SER A 202 -6.74 9.61 -24.92
N GLU A 203 -6.46 10.91 -24.85
CA GLU A 203 -5.71 11.54 -23.75
C GLU A 203 -6.52 11.65 -22.45
N ARG A 204 -7.86 11.66 -22.50
CA ARG A 204 -8.69 11.75 -21.28
C ARG A 204 -8.50 10.59 -20.31
N PRO A 205 -8.60 9.32 -20.74
CA PRO A 205 -8.33 8.20 -19.84
C PRO A 205 -6.87 8.18 -19.35
N LEU A 206 -5.91 8.70 -20.13
CA LEU A 206 -4.53 8.89 -19.66
C LEU A 206 -4.46 9.93 -18.53
N LEU A 207 -5.10 11.09 -18.69
CA LEU A 207 -5.15 12.12 -17.65
C LEU A 207 -5.81 11.59 -16.37
N MET A 208 -6.87 10.77 -16.50
CA MET A 208 -7.50 10.12 -15.34
C MET A 208 -6.54 9.13 -14.66
N TRP A 209 -5.83 8.32 -15.43
CA TRP A 209 -4.82 7.40 -14.89
C TRP A 209 -3.76 8.15 -14.09
N LEU A 210 -3.15 9.18 -14.68
CA LEU A 210 -2.09 9.95 -14.02
C LEU A 210 -2.61 10.70 -12.79
N ARG A 211 -3.86 11.16 -12.81
CA ARG A 211 -4.52 11.78 -11.66
C ARG A 211 -4.57 10.83 -10.45
N GLU A 212 -5.01 9.60 -10.67
CA GLU A 212 -5.14 8.62 -9.58
C GLU A 212 -3.75 8.28 -9.01
N LEU A 213 -2.75 8.10 -9.86
CA LEU A 213 -1.37 7.87 -9.41
C LEU A 213 -0.87 9.04 -8.54
N ALA A 214 -1.03 10.28 -9.01
CA ALA A 214 -0.60 11.47 -8.28
C ALA A 214 -1.36 11.64 -6.96
N GLN A 215 -2.68 11.44 -6.96
CA GLN A 215 -3.53 11.58 -5.76
C GLN A 215 -3.10 10.62 -4.64
N PHE A 216 -2.67 9.41 -4.97
CA PHE A 216 -2.16 8.44 -4.02
C PHE A 216 -0.65 8.53 -3.78
N GLY A 217 -0.02 9.61 -4.28
CA GLY A 217 1.36 10.01 -3.98
C GLY A 217 2.44 9.25 -4.75
N CYS A 218 2.13 8.71 -5.93
CA CYS A 218 3.16 8.31 -6.87
C CYS A 218 3.86 9.58 -7.42
N PRO A 219 5.20 9.62 -7.46
CA PRO A 219 5.95 10.77 -7.92
C PRO A 219 5.84 10.94 -9.43
N VAL A 220 6.16 12.14 -9.90
CA VAL A 220 6.13 12.52 -11.33
C VAL A 220 6.89 11.53 -12.20
N ASP A 221 8.05 11.04 -11.76
CA ASP A 221 8.85 10.08 -12.54
C ASP A 221 8.12 8.76 -12.82
N GLU A 222 7.29 8.29 -11.87
CA GLU A 222 6.47 7.10 -12.08
C GLU A 222 5.29 7.35 -13.01
N CYS A 223 4.69 8.53 -12.92
CA CYS A 223 3.65 8.97 -13.84
C CYS A 223 4.20 9.13 -15.28
N GLU A 224 5.40 9.68 -15.44
CA GLU A 224 6.08 9.79 -16.73
C GLU A 224 6.52 8.43 -17.29
N ALA A 225 6.88 7.46 -16.43
CA ALA A 225 7.19 6.10 -16.88
C ALA A 225 5.97 5.46 -17.57
N VAL A 226 4.76 5.63 -17.02
CA VAL A 226 3.51 5.18 -17.65
C VAL A 226 3.34 5.83 -19.03
N LEU A 227 3.58 7.14 -19.14
CA LEU A 227 3.48 7.84 -20.42
C LEU A 227 4.49 7.32 -21.45
N ARG A 228 5.73 7.00 -21.05
CA ARG A 228 6.74 6.44 -21.97
C ARG A 228 6.35 5.09 -22.53
N ASP A 229 5.75 4.22 -21.71
CA ASP A 229 5.29 2.91 -22.17
C ASP A 229 4.17 3.05 -23.20
N ILE A 230 3.28 4.03 -23.02
CA ILE A 230 2.15 4.30 -23.92
C ILE A 230 2.61 5.05 -25.17
N GLU A 231 3.65 5.89 -25.07
CA GLU A 231 4.22 6.66 -26.18
C GLU A 231 4.74 5.76 -27.31
N ALA A 232 5.17 4.54 -26.97
CA ALA A 232 5.55 3.53 -27.96
C ALA A 232 4.36 3.03 -28.81
N VAL A 233 3.13 3.21 -28.33
CA VAL A 233 1.89 2.72 -28.97
C VAL A 233 1.08 3.89 -29.57
N ASP A 234 0.92 4.98 -28.82
CA ASP A 234 0.15 6.18 -29.23
C ASP A 234 0.87 7.47 -28.81
N PRO A 235 1.86 7.92 -29.60
CA PRO A 235 2.63 9.12 -29.27
C PRO A 235 1.78 10.40 -29.32
N GLN A 236 0.69 10.43 -30.10
CA GLN A 236 -0.17 11.61 -30.20
C GLN A 236 -1.02 11.81 -28.94
N ALA A 237 -1.59 10.74 -28.39
CA ALA A 237 -2.32 10.80 -27.13
C ALA A 237 -1.41 11.26 -25.98
N VAL A 238 -0.17 10.76 -25.94
CA VAL A 238 0.82 11.17 -24.94
C VAL A 238 1.19 12.64 -25.09
N ALA A 239 1.41 13.14 -26.31
CA ALA A 239 1.69 14.56 -26.54
C ALA A 239 0.54 15.45 -26.03
N ARG A 240 -0.71 15.14 -26.38
CA ARG A 240 -1.90 15.87 -25.89
C ARG A 240 -2.05 15.75 -24.37
N CYS A 241 -1.78 14.58 -23.79
CA CYS A 241 -1.80 14.38 -22.35
C CYS A 241 -0.76 15.25 -21.64
N ARG A 242 0.47 15.36 -22.18
CA ARG A 242 1.53 16.21 -21.63
C ARG A 242 1.23 17.70 -21.76
N GLU A 243 0.54 18.13 -22.82
CA GLU A 243 0.08 19.51 -23.01
C GLU A 243 -1.05 19.86 -22.04
N ALA A 244 -2.01 18.95 -21.84
CA ALA A 244 -3.13 19.13 -20.92
C ALA A 244 -2.75 18.93 -19.43
N GLY A 245 -1.67 18.19 -19.18
CA GLY A 245 -1.26 17.66 -17.87
C GLY A 245 -0.47 18.60 -16.96
N ALA A 246 -0.47 19.91 -17.22
CA ALA A 246 0.32 20.88 -16.45
C ALA A 246 0.03 20.87 -14.93
N TRP A 247 -1.12 20.35 -14.50
CA TRP A 247 -1.59 20.39 -13.11
C TRP A 247 -1.16 19.19 -12.25
N TRP A 248 -1.15 17.96 -12.76
CA TRP A 248 -0.70 16.79 -11.96
C TRP A 248 0.81 16.77 -11.72
N ARG A 249 1.57 17.59 -12.48
CA ARG A 249 3.00 17.86 -12.20
C ARG A 249 3.22 18.86 -11.06
N LEU A 250 2.21 19.66 -10.70
CA LEU A 250 2.30 20.66 -9.63
C LEU A 250 1.98 20.06 -8.25
N ASP A 251 1.14 19.03 -8.20
CA ASP A 251 0.74 18.36 -6.95
C ASP A 251 1.70 17.22 -6.51
N ALA A 252 2.66 16.85 -7.36
CA ALA A 252 3.61 15.75 -7.15
C ALA A 252 5.06 16.24 -6.93
N GLY A 253 5.26 17.54 -6.68
CA GLY A 253 6.53 18.18 -6.34
C GLY A 253 6.73 18.37 -4.84
#